data_AF-Q53232-F1
#
_entry.id   AF-Q53232-F1
#
_cell.length_a   1.000
_cell.length_b   1.000
_cell.length_c   1.000
_cell.angle_alpha   90.00
_cell.angle_beta   90.00
_cell.angle_gamma   90.00
#
_symmetry.space_group_name_H-M   'P 1'
#
loop_
_entity.id
_entity.type
_entity.pdbx_description
1 polymer ?
#
loop_
_entity_poly.entity_id
_entity_poly.type
_entity_poly.pdbx_seq_one_letter_code
_entity_poly.pdbx_strand_id
1 'polypeptide(L)'
;MDTIYALASARGKAGVAVLRLSGPRSHEAVQAFGVPLPSLRHAALRRLTWNGEVLDEALVLLFGAGASFTGETSAELHLHGSPAAVSSVLRVLSGLPG
;
A
#
# COMPACT_ATOMS: atom_id res chain seq x y z
N MET A 1 14.31 11.69 5.31
CA MET A 1 13.16 11.88 4.41
C MET A 1 12.12 10.88 4.85
N ASP A 2 10.91 11.35 5.04
CA ASP A 2 9.85 10.57 5.65
C ASP A 2 9.13 9.73 4.59
N THR A 3 8.48 8.65 5.01
CA THR A 3 7.66 7.81 4.13
C THR A 3 6.23 8.32 4.10
N ILE A 4 5.82 8.84 2.95
CA ILE A 4 4.49 9.38 2.72
C ILE A 4 3.57 8.33 2.09
N TYR A 5 2.27 8.50 2.28
CA TYR A 5 1.25 7.67 1.64
C TYR A 5 0.03 8.51 1.25
N ALA A 6 -0.65 8.13 0.17
CA ALA A 6 -1.86 8.80 -0.27
C ALA A 6 -2.73 7.89 -1.16
N LEU A 7 -4.02 8.22 -1.24
CA LEU A 7 -4.89 7.71 -2.32
C LEU A 7 -4.47 8.34 -3.64
N ALA A 8 -3.98 7.51 -4.56
CA ALA A 8 -3.51 7.90 -5.88
C ALA A 8 -4.61 7.84 -6.95
N SER A 9 -5.71 7.12 -6.70
CA SER A 9 -6.89 7.09 -7.56
C SER A 9 -7.94 8.15 -7.16
N ALA A 10 -8.97 8.34 -7.98
CA ALA A 10 -10.10 9.21 -7.65
C ALA A 10 -10.80 8.76 -6.35
N ARG A 11 -11.33 9.72 -5.59
CA ARG A 11 -12.15 9.46 -4.40
C ARG A 11 -13.54 9.00 -4.80
N GLY A 12 -14.08 8.00 -4.10
CA GLY A 12 -15.44 7.51 -4.29
C GLY A 12 -15.51 5.99 -4.31
N LYS A 13 -16.70 5.46 -4.61
CA LYS A 13 -16.89 4.02 -4.84
C LYS A 13 -16.37 3.67 -6.23
N ALA A 14 -15.55 2.64 -6.32
CA ALA A 14 -15.00 2.12 -7.58
C ALA A 14 -14.77 0.61 -7.48
N GLY A 15 -14.41 -0.04 -8.60
CA GLY A 15 -13.93 -1.43 -8.56
C GLY A 15 -12.59 -1.55 -7.84
N VAL A 16 -11.68 -0.59 -8.09
CA VAL A 16 -10.32 -0.58 -7.52
C VAL A 16 -9.99 0.82 -7.00
N ALA A 17 -9.27 0.89 -5.88
CA ALA A 17 -8.61 2.08 -5.38
C ALA A 17 -7.11 1.82 -5.25
N VAL A 18 -6.28 2.78 -5.67
CA VAL A 18 -4.82 2.65 -5.58
C VAL A 18 -4.31 3.56 -4.47
N LEU A 19 -3.73 2.98 -3.42
CA LEU A 19 -2.92 3.71 -2.44
C LEU A 19 -1.46 3.60 -2.86
N ARG A 20 -0.74 4.73 -2.84
CA ARG A 20 0.70 4.77 -3.09
C ARG A 20 1.46 5.16 -1.83
N LEU A 21 2.57 4.49 -1.59
CA LEU A 21 3.56 4.81 -0.57
C LEU A 21 4.87 5.20 -1.26
N SER A 22 5.55 6.24 -0.77
CA SER A 22 6.86 6.68 -1.28
C SER A 22 7.77 7.06 -0.14
N GLY A 23 9.03 6.65 -0.21
CA GLY A 23 10.04 6.91 0.80
C GLY A 23 10.72 5.63 1.32
N PRO A 24 11.73 5.79 2.19
CA PRO A 24 12.66 4.72 2.57
C PRO A 24 11.99 3.51 3.24
N ARG A 25 10.83 3.70 3.86
CA ARG A 25 10.10 2.65 4.61
C ARG A 25 8.86 2.14 3.87
N SER A 26 8.67 2.50 2.60
CA SER A 26 7.48 2.09 1.84
C SER A 26 7.28 0.57 1.81
N HIS A 27 8.36 -0.20 1.68
CA HIS A 27 8.28 -1.67 1.65
C HIS A 27 8.04 -2.27 3.04
N GLU A 28 8.65 -1.69 4.09
CA GLU A 28 8.40 -2.07 5.48
C GLU A 28 6.93 -1.82 5.87
N ALA A 29 6.37 -0.68 5.45
CA ALA A 29 4.97 -0.37 5.66
C ALA A 29 4.02 -1.39 5.01
N VAL A 30 4.42 -1.99 3.88
CA VAL A 30 3.68 -3.11 3.27
C VAL A 30 3.82 -4.39 4.11
N GLN A 31 5.03 -4.69 4.61
CA GLN A 31 5.25 -5.86 5.49
C GLN A 31 4.43 -5.79 6.78
N ALA A 32 4.17 -4.58 7.28
CA ALA A 32 3.38 -4.36 8.49
C ALA A 32 1.95 -4.94 8.40
N PHE A 33 1.42 -5.18 7.20
CA PHE A 33 0.14 -5.88 7.00
C PHE A 33 0.20 -7.41 7.16
N GLY A 34 1.35 -7.95 7.62
CA GLY A 34 1.54 -9.38 7.85
C GLY A 34 1.71 -10.19 6.56
N VAL A 35 2.21 -9.56 5.48
CA VAL A 35 2.28 -10.17 4.15
C VAL A 35 3.70 -10.27 3.61
N PRO A 36 4.04 -11.34 2.86
CA PRO A 36 5.33 -11.43 2.20
C PRO A 36 5.42 -10.42 1.05
N LEU A 37 6.57 -9.76 0.92
CA LEU A 37 6.81 -8.82 -0.17
C LEU A 37 6.94 -9.57 -1.51
N PRO A 38 6.25 -9.11 -2.58
CA PRO A 38 6.52 -9.62 -3.91
C PRO A 38 7.87 -9.11 -4.44
N SER A 39 8.39 -9.77 -5.47
CA SER A 39 9.53 -9.24 -6.24
C SER A 39 9.19 -7.87 -6.82
N LEU A 40 10.21 -7.01 -6.96
CA LEU A 40 10.04 -5.69 -7.58
C LEU A 40 9.39 -5.84 -8.96
N ARG A 41 8.48 -4.92 -9.29
CA ARG A 41 7.72 -4.89 -10.56
C ARG A 41 6.86 -6.13 -10.85
N HIS A 42 6.64 -7.00 -9.86
CA HIS A 42 5.70 -8.11 -9.96
C HIS A 42 4.54 -7.89 -9.00
N ALA A 43 3.32 -7.91 -9.54
CA ALA A 43 2.12 -7.84 -8.73
C ALA A 43 1.87 -9.19 -8.06
N ALA A 44 1.43 -9.16 -6.81
CA ALA A 44 0.97 -10.37 -6.15
C ALA A 44 -0.25 -10.11 -5.27
N LEU A 45 -1.20 -11.05 -5.29
CA LEU A 45 -2.38 -11.01 -4.44
C LEU A 45 -1.98 -11.24 -2.98
N ARG A 46 -2.45 -10.38 -2.09
CA ARG A 46 -2.17 -10.42 -0.65
C ARG A 46 -3.43 -10.11 0.13
N ARG A 47 -3.63 -10.87 1.21
CA ARG A 47 -4.63 -10.57 2.21
C ARG A 47 -4.01 -9.64 3.24
N LEU A 48 -4.32 -8.35 3.18
CA LEU A 48 -3.81 -7.35 4.10
C LEU A 48 -4.48 -7.51 5.45
N THR A 49 -3.70 -7.69 6.50
CA THR A 49 -4.21 -7.91 7.86
C THR A 49 -3.63 -6.92 8.86
N TRP A 50 -4.38 -6.63 9.91
CA TRP A 50 -3.89 -5.84 11.03
C TRP A 50 -4.56 -6.30 12.32
N ASN A 51 -3.77 -6.58 13.37
CA ASN A 51 -4.27 -7.08 14.65
C ASN A 51 -5.21 -8.29 14.54
N GLY A 52 -4.95 -9.18 13.58
CA GLY A 52 -5.77 -10.39 13.36
C GLY A 52 -7.00 -10.17 12.48
N GLU A 53 -7.34 -8.93 12.10
CA GLU A 53 -8.45 -8.64 11.19
C GLU A 53 -7.98 -8.48 9.75
N VAL A 54 -8.79 -8.98 8.81
CA VAL A 54 -8.58 -8.75 7.37
C VAL A 54 -9.12 -7.38 7.01
N LEU A 55 -8.25 -6.53 6.47
CA LEU A 55 -8.63 -5.20 6.00
C LEU A 55 -9.11 -5.24 4.55
N ASP A 56 -8.39 -5.98 3.71
CA ASP A 56 -8.71 -6.17 2.29
C ASP A 56 -7.92 -7.33 1.68
N GLU A 57 -8.36 -7.81 0.52
CA GLU A 57 -7.56 -8.62 -0.40
C GLU A 57 -7.16 -7.75 -1.59
N ALA A 58 -5.85 -7.51 -1.76
CA ALA A 58 -5.32 -6.48 -2.64
C ALA A 58 -4.17 -7.00 -3.49
N LEU A 59 -3.97 -6.40 -4.67
CA LEU A 59 -2.70 -6.56 -5.38
C LEU A 59 -1.67 -5.61 -4.77
N VAL A 60 -0.49 -6.17 -4.48
CA VAL A 60 0.65 -5.41 -3.97
C VAL A 60 1.70 -5.34 -5.07
N LEU A 61 2.22 -4.14 -5.33
CA LEU A 61 3.28 -3.89 -6.30
C LEU A 61 4.38 -3.04 -5.70
N LEU A 62 5.64 -3.48 -5.83
CA LEU A 62 6.80 -2.78 -5.28
C LEU A 62 7.69 -2.19 -6.37
N PHE A 63 8.29 -1.05 -6.05
CA PHE A 63 9.23 -0.31 -6.89
C PHE A 63 10.50 -0.04 -6.09
N GLY A 64 11.66 -0.26 -6.71
CA GLY A 64 12.96 0.10 -6.15
C GLY A 64 13.30 1.57 -6.38
N ALA A 65 14.25 2.09 -5.62
CA ALA A 65 14.82 3.42 -5.83
C ALA A 65 15.37 3.58 -7.26
N GLY A 66 15.20 4.78 -7.84
CA GLY A 66 15.51 5.10 -9.24
C GLY A 66 14.56 4.47 -10.26
N ALA A 67 13.67 3.57 -9.83
CA ALA A 67 12.75 2.83 -10.67
C ALA A 67 11.31 2.94 -10.14
N SER A 68 10.90 4.14 -9.74
CA SER A 68 9.54 4.49 -9.31
C SER A 68 9.13 5.85 -9.88
N PHE A 69 7.88 6.26 -9.66
CA PHE A 69 7.39 7.57 -10.12
C PHE A 69 8.11 8.75 -9.45
N THR A 70 8.41 8.63 -8.16
CA THR A 70 9.09 9.67 -7.37
C THR A 70 10.61 9.52 -7.39
N GLY A 71 11.14 8.41 -7.94
CA GLY A 71 12.54 8.04 -7.85
C GLY A 71 12.93 7.39 -6.51
N GLU A 72 12.04 7.39 -5.51
CA GLU A 72 12.27 6.75 -4.22
C GLU A 72 11.87 5.27 -4.24
N THR A 73 12.24 4.54 -3.19
CA THR A 73 11.56 3.27 -2.87
C THR A 73 10.06 3.53 -2.74
N SER A 74 9.22 2.74 -3.40
CA SER A 74 7.76 2.95 -3.41
C SER A 74 6.99 1.64 -3.43
N ALA A 75 5.72 1.71 -3.02
CA ALA A 75 4.78 0.62 -3.13
C ALA A 75 3.41 1.12 -3.57
N GLU A 76 2.65 0.25 -4.22
CA GLU A 76 1.24 0.46 -4.51
C GLU A 76 0.40 -0.68 -3.93
N LEU A 77 -0.70 -0.32 -3.29
CA LEU A 77 -1.74 -1.23 -2.81
C LEU A 77 -2.99 -0.99 -3.65
N HIS A 78 -3.37 -1.99 -4.43
CA HIS A 78 -4.53 -1.95 -5.31
C HIS A 78 -5.67 -2.65 -4.59
N LEU A 79 -6.39 -1.84 -3.81
CA LEU A 79 -7.48 -2.24 -2.93
C LEU A 79 -8.79 -2.37 -3.72
N HIS A 80 -9.77 -3.05 -3.15
CA HIS A 80 -11.16 -2.86 -3.56
C HIS A 80 -11.55 -1.38 -3.38
N GLY A 81 -12.27 -0.81 -4.34
CA GLY A 81 -12.68 0.59 -4.31
C GLY A 81 -13.80 0.93 -3.31
N SER A 82 -13.90 0.18 -2.21
CA SER A 82 -14.76 0.50 -1.07
C SER A 82 -14.13 1.61 -0.22
N PRO A 83 -14.84 2.71 0.07
CA PRO A 83 -14.34 3.75 0.97
C PRO A 83 -13.95 3.24 2.36
N ALA A 84 -14.61 2.17 2.84
CA ALA A 84 -14.33 1.57 4.14
C ALA A 84 -12.97 0.85 4.16
N ALA A 85 -12.66 0.07 3.12
CA ALA A 85 -11.39 -0.64 2.97
C ALA A 85 -10.22 0.35 2.78
N VAL A 86 -10.40 1.38 1.94
CA VAL A 86 -9.41 2.44 1.78
C VAL A 86 -9.14 3.16 3.11
N SER A 87 -10.20 3.50 3.86
CA SER A 87 -10.06 4.17 5.16
C SER A 87 -9.37 3.28 6.20
N SER A 88 -9.64 1.97 6.22
CA SER A 88 -9.00 1.05 7.18
C SER A 88 -7.51 0.91 6.93
N VAL A 89 -7.09 0.77 5.67
CA VAL A 89 -5.67 0.70 5.29
C VAL A 89 -4.96 2.03 5.58
N LEU A 90 -5.56 3.18 5.21
CA LEU A 90 -5.00 4.50 5.52
C LEU A 90 -4.79 4.71 7.02
N ARG A 91 -5.72 4.25 7.86
CA ARG A 91 -5.62 4.35 9.32
C ARG A 91 -4.43 3.56 9.86
N VAL A 92 -4.20 2.35 9.35
CA VAL A 92 -3.02 1.57 9.74
C VAL A 92 -1.74 2.30 9.33
N LEU A 93 -1.64 2.74 8.08
CA LEU A 93 -0.47 3.49 7.59
C LEU A 93 -0.19 4.75 8.40
N SER A 94 -1.24 5.45 8.87
CA SER A 94 -1.09 6.65 9.70
C SER A 94 -0.44 6.42 11.06
N GLY A 95 -0.49 5.19 11.57
CA GLY A 95 0.14 4.79 12.83
C GLY A 95 1.52 4.17 12.66
N LEU A 96 1.96 3.95 11.43
CA LEU A 96 3.29 3.42 11.16
C LEU A 96 4.34 4.54 11.20
N PRO A 97 5.53 4.25 11.71
CA PRO A 97 6.62 5.22 11.70
C PRO A 97 7.12 5.39 10.26
N GLY A 98 7.28 6.63 9.82
CA GLY A 98 7.51 6.94 8.41
C GLY A 98 7.75 8.41 8.25
#